data_AF-A0A3B8LCZ8-F1
#
_entry.id   AF-A0A3B8LCZ8-F1
#
_cell.length_a   1.000
_cell.length_b   1.000
_cell.length_c   1.000
_cell.angle_alpha   90.00
_cell.angle_beta   90.00
_cell.angle_gamma   90.00
#
_symmetry.space_group_name_H-M   'P 1'
#
loop_
_entity.id
_entity.type
_entity.pdbx_description
1 polymer ?
#
loop_
_entity_poly.entity_id
_entity_poly.type
_entity_poly.pdbx_seq_one_letter_code
_entity_poly.pdbx_strand_id
1 'polypeptide(L)'
;TKAAQEETNPLLKDSMLFNLDRLAGNLPSALRDKADALVEANAPTKPPYEKWFSDGDNTVKVDFSNGMGEGFVEDNIKFFEGRGFEKVGGTDKMPVLRKTYMENGVETNIELHFRHNRTDMFNKVDEEDFDMAIYSGHSSWGRNVRKSLERISQGDGDGKVIMTNLCVGKGELQQMKDKFPNAQMITTFNSEYFRQGGTAESHFVMDEFFQGIAERRGYEDIAENAREANPWSYEHRREEGIDNNFIFPSDVKTRRQVLDADHDGQADVFDRMVNFNSFDVQTDTAREFEAIPQGRDADMLVGTKIHFAAQSTNRVSVYNEFLNHRNGDAEVTPGGYHEPVEGESGLFRFEREGDIVNMSMNANYAHMSEESLRMASAFEYSQFKSTESNWPLHNKTDNILHSLVLASQSLNTDAGYRDRAVWSEFLKAYNLPEIPLSTVGGVREADHHHYSGSRLSVTQLKQKLSPEVLAALESPEAGILQ
;
A
#
# COMPACT_ATOMS: atom_id res chain seq x y z
N THR A 1 0.76 17.56 -26.33
CA THR A 1 0.48 18.80 -25.60
C THR A 1 -0.98 19.22 -25.75
N LYS A 2 -1.48 19.61 -26.93
CA LYS A 2 -2.91 20.00 -27.10
C LYS A 2 -3.91 18.93 -26.62
N ALA A 3 -3.73 17.67 -27.05
CA ALA A 3 -4.60 16.58 -26.63
C ALA A 3 -4.58 16.38 -25.09
N ALA A 4 -3.43 16.52 -24.44
CA ALA A 4 -3.33 16.41 -22.97
C ALA A 4 -3.99 17.61 -22.24
N GLN A 5 -4.03 18.79 -22.86
CA GLN A 5 -4.74 19.96 -22.31
C GLN A 5 -6.26 19.81 -22.39
N GLU A 6 -6.74 19.23 -23.49
CA GLU A 6 -8.17 19.07 -23.77
C GLU A 6 -8.75 17.79 -23.16
N GLU A 7 -7.90 16.86 -22.71
CA GLU A 7 -8.34 15.61 -22.09
C GLU A 7 -9.02 15.89 -20.74
N THR A 8 -10.22 15.33 -20.60
CA THR A 8 -11.08 15.49 -19.42
C THR A 8 -11.06 14.27 -18.52
N ASN A 9 -10.68 13.11 -19.05
CA ASN A 9 -10.48 11.91 -18.25
C ASN A 9 -9.14 12.04 -17.48
N PRO A 10 -9.17 12.07 -16.14
CA PRO A 10 -7.96 12.31 -15.35
C PRO A 10 -6.89 11.23 -15.55
N LEU A 11 -7.30 9.97 -15.74
CA LEU A 11 -6.37 8.84 -15.94
C LEU A 11 -5.64 8.93 -17.29
N LEU A 12 -6.38 9.19 -18.37
CA LEU A 12 -5.78 9.44 -19.69
C LEU A 12 -4.85 10.64 -19.65
N LYS A 13 -5.30 11.72 -19.01
CA LYS A 13 -4.51 12.93 -18.88
C LYS A 13 -3.19 12.66 -18.17
N ASP A 14 -3.22 12.01 -17.01
CA ASP A 14 -2.02 11.65 -16.23
C ASP A 14 -1.05 10.78 -17.04
N SER A 15 -1.54 9.75 -17.73
CA SER A 15 -0.71 8.89 -18.59
C SER A 15 -0.13 9.62 -19.81
N MET A 16 -0.89 10.52 -20.43
CA MET A 16 -0.41 11.35 -21.54
C MET A 16 0.70 12.30 -21.08
N LEU A 17 0.54 12.90 -19.89
CA LEU A 17 1.53 13.79 -19.29
C LEU A 17 2.80 13.05 -18.91
N PHE A 18 2.66 11.87 -18.31
CA PHE A 18 3.80 11.01 -18.01
C PHE A 18 4.60 10.63 -19.28
N ASN A 19 3.91 10.23 -20.35
CA ASN A 19 4.58 9.92 -21.60
C ASN A 19 5.26 11.14 -22.24
N LEU A 20 4.68 12.33 -22.06
CA LEU A 20 5.31 13.59 -22.48
C LEU A 20 6.59 13.86 -21.68
N ASP A 21 6.55 13.69 -20.36
CA ASP A 21 7.70 13.84 -19.45
C ASP A 21 8.84 12.88 -19.82
N ARG A 22 8.52 11.59 -19.96
CA ARG A 22 9.49 10.55 -20.36
C ARG A 22 10.19 10.86 -21.68
N LEU A 23 9.47 11.47 -22.62
CA LEU A 23 10.00 11.83 -23.94
C LEU A 23 10.60 13.23 -23.98
N ALA A 24 10.48 14.04 -22.91
CA ALA A 24 10.84 15.45 -22.88
C ALA A 24 12.29 15.70 -23.32
N GLY A 25 13.22 14.85 -22.87
CA GLY A 25 14.63 14.88 -23.27
C GLY A 25 14.85 14.70 -24.78
N ASN A 26 13.94 14.02 -25.48
CA ASN A 26 13.96 13.78 -26.92
C ASN A 26 13.13 14.80 -27.72
N LEU A 27 12.39 15.68 -27.05
CA LEU A 27 11.60 16.72 -27.71
C LEU A 27 12.48 17.93 -28.11
N PRO A 28 12.17 18.61 -29.24
CA PRO A 28 12.70 19.95 -29.52
C PRO A 28 12.40 20.92 -28.37
N SER A 29 13.30 21.88 -28.11
CA SER A 29 13.20 22.80 -26.95
C SER A 29 11.83 23.43 -26.76
N ALA A 30 11.24 24.01 -27.82
CA ALA A 30 9.92 24.64 -27.74
C ALA A 30 8.75 23.67 -27.45
N LEU A 31 8.92 22.36 -27.69
CA LEU A 31 7.96 21.32 -27.30
C LEU A 31 8.25 20.78 -25.90
N ARG A 32 9.52 20.75 -25.50
CA ARG A 32 9.94 20.43 -24.13
C ARG A 32 9.38 21.43 -23.14
N ASP A 33 9.59 22.73 -23.37
CA ASP A 33 9.06 23.78 -22.48
C ASP A 33 7.52 23.68 -22.31
N LYS A 34 6.82 23.28 -23.38
CA LYS A 34 5.36 23.04 -23.35
C LYS A 34 4.98 21.73 -22.65
N ALA A 35 5.82 20.70 -22.74
CA ALA A 35 5.61 19.44 -22.05
C ALA A 35 5.84 19.63 -20.55
N ASP A 36 6.96 20.26 -20.17
CA ASP A 36 7.33 20.57 -18.78
C ASP A 36 6.25 21.42 -18.12
N ALA A 37 5.80 22.49 -18.76
CA ALA A 37 4.71 23.33 -18.24
C ALA A 37 3.38 22.57 -18.10
N LEU A 38 3.13 21.55 -18.93
CA LEU A 38 1.94 20.71 -18.81
C LEU A 38 2.06 19.70 -17.69
N VAL A 39 3.23 19.09 -17.53
CA VAL A 39 3.51 18.16 -16.44
C VAL A 39 3.44 18.90 -15.12
N GLU A 40 4.10 20.07 -15.00
CA GLU A 40 4.05 20.89 -13.78
C GLU A 40 2.62 21.34 -13.42
N ALA A 41 1.77 21.61 -14.41
CA ALA A 41 0.39 22.01 -14.19
C ALA A 41 -0.55 20.86 -13.75
N ASN A 42 -0.12 19.60 -13.80
CA ASN A 42 -1.01 18.45 -13.61
C ASN A 42 -0.42 17.31 -12.74
N ALA A 43 0.90 17.17 -12.68
CA ALA A 43 1.60 16.40 -11.67
C ALA A 43 1.95 17.38 -10.53
N PRO A 44 1.38 17.23 -9.33
CA PRO A 44 1.57 18.21 -8.28
C PRO A 44 3.01 18.20 -7.80
N THR A 45 3.76 19.23 -8.16
CA THR A 45 5.14 19.47 -7.69
C THR A 45 5.16 20.18 -6.34
N LYS A 46 4.02 20.71 -5.90
CA LYS A 46 3.83 21.47 -4.66
C LYS A 46 2.49 21.11 -4.03
N PRO A 47 2.34 21.28 -2.71
CA PRO A 47 1.02 21.26 -2.08
C PRO A 47 0.06 22.29 -2.73
N PRO A 48 -1.27 22.18 -2.52
CA PRO A 48 -2.31 23.02 -3.11
C PRO A 48 -2.35 24.49 -2.62
N TYR A 49 -1.20 25.16 -2.57
CA TYR A 49 -1.04 26.51 -2.02
C TYR A 49 -1.97 27.54 -2.64
N GLU A 50 -2.24 27.46 -3.94
CA GLU A 50 -3.15 28.39 -4.61
C GLU A 50 -4.58 28.31 -4.06
N LYS A 51 -5.02 27.10 -3.66
CA LYS A 51 -6.33 26.89 -3.05
C LYS A 51 -6.32 27.27 -1.57
N TRP A 52 -5.32 26.78 -0.83
CA TRP A 52 -5.20 26.97 0.63
C TRP A 52 -5.00 28.44 1.05
N PHE A 53 -4.33 29.23 0.21
CA PHE A 53 -4.03 30.63 0.50
C PHE A 53 -4.76 31.61 -0.44
N SER A 54 -5.86 31.13 -1.03
CA SER A 54 -6.77 31.99 -1.81
C SER A 54 -7.45 33.02 -0.91
N ASP A 55 -7.89 34.13 -1.49
CA ASP A 55 -8.63 35.19 -0.80
C ASP A 55 -7.96 35.78 0.45
N GLY A 56 -6.63 35.63 0.56
CA GLY A 56 -5.86 36.12 1.70
C GLY A 56 -5.93 35.22 2.93
N ASP A 57 -6.45 33.99 2.80
CA ASP A 57 -6.32 33.00 3.86
C ASP A 57 -4.84 32.70 4.09
N ASN A 58 -4.49 32.51 5.35
CA ASN A 58 -3.16 32.19 5.81
C ASN A 58 -3.15 30.97 6.73
N THR A 59 -4.27 30.28 6.90
CA THR A 59 -4.43 29.17 7.82
C THR A 59 -4.64 27.87 7.07
N VAL A 60 -3.76 26.89 7.28
CA VAL A 60 -3.95 25.51 6.82
C VAL A 60 -4.54 24.71 7.97
N LYS A 61 -5.73 24.15 7.77
CA LYS A 61 -6.44 23.33 8.76
C LYS A 61 -6.30 21.85 8.46
N VAL A 62 -5.91 21.11 9.48
CA VAL A 62 -5.61 19.68 9.40
C VAL A 62 -6.60 18.90 10.26
N ASP A 63 -7.39 18.02 9.64
CA ASP A 63 -8.10 16.95 10.35
C ASP A 63 -7.07 15.90 10.78
N PHE A 64 -6.75 15.84 12.08
CA PHE A 64 -5.76 14.91 12.60
C PHE A 64 -6.43 13.74 13.31
N SER A 65 -6.69 12.69 12.54
CA SER A 65 -7.26 11.43 13.02
C SER A 65 -6.21 10.52 13.63
N ASN A 66 -6.46 10.03 14.84
CA ASN A 66 -5.49 9.28 15.61
C ASN A 66 -6.04 7.92 16.06
N GLY A 67 -5.19 6.89 16.07
CA GLY A 67 -5.51 5.58 16.65
C GLY A 67 -6.05 5.69 18.08
N MET A 68 -6.90 4.74 18.47
CA MET A 68 -7.38 4.64 19.85
C MET A 68 -6.45 3.73 20.66
N GLY A 69 -6.01 4.23 21.82
CA GLY A 69 -5.09 3.49 22.71
C GLY A 69 -3.61 3.76 22.41
N GLU A 70 -2.74 3.15 23.21
CA GLU A 70 -1.27 3.12 23.02
C GLU A 70 -0.54 4.47 22.95
N GLY A 71 -1.21 5.57 23.33
CA GLY A 71 -0.59 6.88 23.45
C GLY A 71 -0.51 7.68 22.14
N PHE A 72 -1.07 7.22 21.01
CA PHE A 72 -0.98 7.94 19.73
C PHE A 72 -1.41 9.40 19.85
N VAL A 73 -2.59 9.66 20.43
CA VAL A 73 -3.09 11.04 20.60
C VAL A 73 -2.19 11.83 21.54
N GLU A 74 -1.91 11.27 22.72
CA GLU A 74 -1.16 11.94 23.77
C GLU A 74 0.28 12.28 23.34
N ASP A 75 0.95 11.35 22.66
CA ASP A 75 2.32 11.50 22.17
C ASP A 75 2.39 12.49 21.00
N ASN A 76 1.41 12.47 20.08
CA ASN A 76 1.31 13.47 19.02
C ASN A 76 1.09 14.87 19.61
N ILE A 77 0.12 15.06 20.52
CA ILE A 77 -0.12 16.35 21.19
C ILE A 77 1.16 16.85 21.86
N LYS A 78 1.77 16.01 22.69
CA LYS A 78 3.00 16.36 23.43
C LYS A 78 4.14 16.73 22.50
N PHE A 79 4.31 16.04 21.38
CA PHE A 79 5.33 16.37 20.39
C PHE A 79 5.10 17.77 19.80
N PHE A 80 3.89 18.06 19.31
CA PHE A 80 3.60 19.34 18.66
C PHE A 80 3.60 20.51 19.65
N GLU A 81 3.12 20.33 20.88
CA GLU A 81 3.31 21.32 21.95
C GLU A 81 4.81 21.60 22.20
N GLY A 82 5.63 20.56 22.23
CA GLY A 82 7.09 20.67 22.32
C GLY A 82 7.75 21.39 21.13
N ARG A 83 7.08 21.43 19.97
CA ARG A 83 7.51 22.16 18.76
C ARG A 83 6.92 23.57 18.67
N GLY A 84 6.26 24.05 19.74
CA GLY A 84 5.72 25.40 19.84
C GLY A 84 4.32 25.57 19.28
N PHE A 85 3.56 24.48 19.09
CA PHE A 85 2.13 24.60 18.87
C PHE A 85 1.40 24.90 20.18
N GLU A 86 0.47 25.84 20.16
CA GLU A 86 -0.31 26.27 21.32
C GLU A 86 -1.78 25.85 21.17
N LYS A 87 -2.42 25.50 22.28
CA LYS A 87 -3.85 25.15 22.27
C LYS A 87 -4.70 26.40 22.04
N VAL A 88 -5.46 26.41 20.94
CA VAL A 88 -6.39 27.50 20.57
C VAL A 88 -7.87 27.10 20.67
N GLY A 89 -8.16 25.81 20.88
CA GLY A 89 -9.52 25.31 20.98
C GLY A 89 -9.62 23.85 21.43
N GLY A 90 -10.82 23.28 21.32
CA GLY A 90 -11.10 21.88 21.66
C GLY A 90 -11.02 21.57 23.16
N THR A 91 -10.89 20.28 23.49
CA THR A 91 -10.74 19.79 24.87
C THR A 91 -9.29 19.48 25.19
N ASP A 92 -8.93 19.24 26.44
CA ASP A 92 -7.54 18.85 26.78
C ASP A 92 -7.14 17.50 26.18
N LYS A 93 -8.10 16.61 25.95
CA LYS A 93 -7.86 15.28 25.36
C LYS A 93 -7.88 15.29 23.84
N MET A 94 -8.54 16.29 23.26
CA MET A 94 -8.72 16.47 21.82
C MET A 94 -8.63 17.97 21.53
N PRO A 95 -7.43 18.55 21.60
CA PRO A 95 -7.22 19.98 21.41
C PRO A 95 -7.27 20.34 19.93
N VAL A 96 -7.48 21.63 19.67
CA VAL A 96 -7.03 22.25 18.44
C VAL A 96 -5.73 22.96 18.77
N LEU A 97 -4.63 22.51 18.17
CA LEU A 97 -3.30 23.11 18.35
C LEU A 97 -2.98 24.00 17.15
N ARG A 98 -2.40 25.20 17.38
CA ARG A 98 -1.98 26.12 16.31
C ARG A 98 -0.53 26.50 16.48
N LYS A 99 0.21 26.57 15.37
CA LYS A 99 1.50 27.25 15.31
C LYS A 99 1.50 28.29 14.20
N THR A 100 2.04 29.46 14.49
CA THR A 100 2.24 30.54 13.53
C THR A 100 3.69 30.55 13.08
N TYR A 101 3.90 30.42 11.77
CA TYR A 101 5.17 30.53 11.10
C TYR A 101 5.28 31.92 10.47
N MET A 102 6.46 32.52 10.53
CA MET A 102 6.74 33.81 9.92
C MET A 102 7.93 33.64 8.97
N GLU A 103 7.63 33.35 7.71
CA GLU A 103 8.63 33.03 6.70
C GLU A 103 8.53 34.00 5.53
N ASN A 104 9.65 34.55 5.08
CA ASN A 104 9.71 35.52 3.99
C ASN A 104 8.77 36.74 4.16
N GLY A 105 8.47 37.11 5.41
CA GLY A 105 7.53 38.19 5.74
C GLY A 105 6.05 37.83 5.58
N VAL A 106 5.73 36.56 5.37
CA VAL A 106 4.37 36.02 5.27
C VAL A 106 4.06 35.22 6.54
N GLU A 107 2.94 35.55 7.17
CA GLU A 107 2.40 34.75 8.27
C GLU A 107 1.68 33.53 7.69
N THR A 108 1.96 32.33 8.20
CA THR A 108 1.21 31.11 7.91
C THR A 108 0.85 30.40 9.21
N ASN A 109 -0.43 30.10 9.42
CA ASN A 109 -0.94 29.39 10.57
C ASN A 109 -1.19 27.92 10.19
N ILE A 110 -0.74 26.98 11.01
CA ILE A 110 -1.06 25.56 10.88
C ILE A 110 -1.93 25.17 12.07
N GLU A 111 -3.14 24.67 11.81
CA GLU A 111 -4.07 24.20 12.84
C GLU A 111 -4.26 22.69 12.79
N LEU A 112 -3.96 22.01 13.89
CA LEU A 112 -4.13 20.56 14.05
C LEU A 112 -5.39 20.29 14.87
N HIS A 113 -6.42 19.75 14.24
CA HIS A 113 -7.69 19.40 14.87
C HIS A 113 -7.67 17.92 15.27
N PHE A 114 -7.32 17.64 16.52
CA PHE A 114 -7.16 16.27 16.99
C PHE A 114 -8.52 15.57 17.20
N ARG A 115 -8.61 14.34 16.71
CA ARG A 115 -9.72 13.42 17.01
C ARG A 115 -9.26 11.97 17.05
N HIS A 116 -10.06 11.13 17.70
CA HIS A 116 -9.92 9.68 17.56
C HIS A 116 -10.49 9.21 16.21
N ASN A 117 -9.77 8.28 15.58
CA ASN A 117 -10.27 7.47 14.49
C ASN A 117 -11.30 6.48 15.02
N ARG A 118 -12.52 6.55 14.49
CA ARG A 118 -13.60 5.59 14.75
C ARG A 118 -13.94 4.85 13.47
N THR A 119 -12.90 4.35 12.79
CA THR A 119 -12.95 3.77 11.44
C THR A 119 -13.49 4.78 10.43
N ASP A 120 -13.06 6.03 10.54
CA ASP A 120 -13.51 7.19 9.78
C ASP A 120 -12.34 8.10 9.40
N MET A 121 -11.18 7.51 9.04
CA MET A 121 -9.96 8.26 8.69
C MET A 121 -10.23 9.34 7.65
N PHE A 122 -11.07 9.05 6.66
CA PHE A 122 -11.24 9.89 5.47
C PHE A 122 -12.55 10.69 5.43
N ASN A 123 -13.39 10.64 6.47
CA ASN A 123 -14.70 11.29 6.47
C ASN A 123 -14.65 12.82 6.32
N LYS A 124 -13.49 13.42 6.60
CA LYS A 124 -13.26 14.86 6.59
C LYS A 124 -12.52 15.37 5.35
N VAL A 125 -12.11 14.47 4.44
CA VAL A 125 -11.30 14.83 3.28
C VAL A 125 -12.00 15.87 2.40
N ASP A 126 -13.27 15.66 2.07
CA ASP A 126 -14.03 16.57 1.21
C ASP A 126 -14.75 17.70 1.97
N GLU A 127 -14.53 17.84 3.29
CA GLU A 127 -15.10 18.98 4.01
C GLU A 127 -14.33 20.26 3.65
N GLU A 128 -15.05 21.33 3.34
CA GLU A 128 -14.45 22.62 2.94
C GLU A 128 -13.54 23.19 4.05
N ASP A 129 -13.87 22.91 5.32
CA ASP A 129 -13.17 23.42 6.50
C ASP A 129 -11.74 22.88 6.69
N PHE A 130 -11.34 21.83 5.99
CA PHE A 130 -10.04 21.17 6.18
C PHE A 130 -9.23 21.10 4.89
N ASP A 131 -8.00 21.59 4.90
CA ASP A 131 -7.07 21.50 3.77
C ASP A 131 -6.38 20.14 3.68
N MET A 132 -6.26 19.48 4.83
CA MET A 132 -5.55 18.22 4.97
C MET A 132 -6.29 17.23 5.85
N ALA A 133 -6.11 15.95 5.55
CA ALA A 133 -6.44 14.84 6.44
C ALA A 133 -5.17 14.05 6.76
N ILE A 134 -4.81 13.98 8.05
CA ILE A 134 -3.67 13.20 8.53
C ILE A 134 -4.19 12.06 9.42
N TYR A 135 -3.71 10.85 9.18
CA TYR A 135 -3.92 9.71 10.05
C TYR A 135 -2.62 9.23 10.69
N SER A 136 -2.62 9.06 12.03
CA SER A 136 -1.55 8.37 12.78
C SER A 136 -2.13 7.23 13.60
N GLY A 137 -1.70 6.00 13.33
CA GLY A 137 -2.11 4.83 14.09
C GLY A 137 -1.91 3.52 13.34
N HIS A 138 -2.38 2.43 13.96
CA HIS A 138 -2.28 1.10 13.34
C HIS A 138 -3.03 1.00 12.02
N SER A 139 -2.35 0.51 10.98
CA SER A 139 -3.04 0.11 9.74
C SER A 139 -3.89 -1.15 9.96
N SER A 140 -3.55 -1.96 10.97
CA SER A 140 -4.07 -3.30 11.19
C SER A 140 -4.00 -4.13 9.90
N TRP A 141 -2.83 -4.14 9.26
CA TRP A 141 -2.60 -4.81 7.98
C TRP A 141 -3.48 -4.27 6.86
N GLY A 142 -3.77 -2.97 6.85
CA GLY A 142 -4.61 -2.30 5.83
C GLY A 142 -6.12 -2.31 6.14
N ARG A 143 -6.57 -3.18 7.05
CA ARG A 143 -7.99 -3.32 7.41
C ARG A 143 -8.63 -2.00 7.84
N ASN A 144 -7.90 -1.14 8.54
CA ASN A 144 -8.46 0.12 9.02
C ASN A 144 -8.67 1.12 7.89
N VAL A 145 -7.79 1.15 6.88
CA VAL A 145 -7.94 1.98 5.68
C VAL A 145 -9.18 1.53 4.91
N ARG A 146 -9.29 0.23 4.61
CA ARG A 146 -10.44 -0.33 3.89
C ARG A 146 -11.78 -0.02 4.57
N LYS A 147 -11.89 -0.29 5.87
CA LYS A 147 -13.11 0.03 6.65
C LYS A 147 -13.46 1.52 6.64
N SER A 148 -12.47 2.39 6.59
CA SER A 148 -12.69 3.83 6.47
C SER A 148 -13.16 4.21 5.07
N LEU A 149 -12.60 3.62 4.01
CA LEU A 149 -13.01 3.88 2.62
C LEU A 149 -14.40 3.31 2.29
N GLU A 150 -14.79 2.16 2.84
CA GLU A 150 -16.12 1.56 2.66
C GLU A 150 -17.28 2.48 3.08
N ARG A 151 -17.01 3.44 3.98
CA ARG A 151 -18.00 4.42 4.45
C ARG A 151 -18.11 5.64 3.54
N ILE A 152 -17.19 5.80 2.60
CA ILE A 152 -17.17 6.90 1.64
C ILE A 152 -17.81 6.39 0.35
N SER A 153 -19.03 6.84 0.05
CA SER A 153 -19.71 6.45 -1.20
C SER A 153 -18.94 6.95 -2.42
N GLN A 154 -18.52 8.22 -2.39
CA GLN A 154 -17.68 8.86 -3.39
C GLN A 154 -16.98 10.04 -2.73
N GLY A 155 -15.70 10.23 -3.05
CA GLY A 155 -14.96 11.43 -2.70
C GLY A 155 -14.32 12.06 -3.94
N ASP A 156 -13.77 13.27 -3.78
CA ASP A 156 -13.06 13.97 -4.84
C ASP A 156 -11.61 14.25 -4.43
N GLY A 157 -11.44 14.92 -3.29
CA GLY A 157 -10.15 15.27 -2.73
C GLY A 157 -9.47 16.47 -3.40
N ASP A 158 -10.18 17.24 -4.23
CA ASP A 158 -9.59 18.37 -4.95
C ASP A 158 -8.97 19.41 -4.01
N GLY A 159 -7.70 19.70 -4.24
CA GLY A 159 -6.88 20.59 -3.44
C GLY A 159 -6.73 20.15 -1.98
N LYS A 160 -6.84 18.86 -1.70
CA LYS A 160 -6.60 18.26 -0.39
C LYS A 160 -5.28 17.51 -0.38
N VAL A 161 -4.61 17.49 0.78
CA VAL A 161 -3.51 16.55 1.05
C VAL A 161 -3.98 15.48 2.03
N ILE A 162 -3.80 14.22 1.67
CA ILE A 162 -4.04 13.08 2.56
C ILE A 162 -2.68 12.50 2.95
N MET A 163 -2.37 12.51 4.25
CA MET A 163 -1.16 11.88 4.79
C MET A 163 -1.54 10.71 5.70
N THR A 164 -1.04 9.52 5.43
CA THR A 164 -1.30 8.34 6.27
C THR A 164 0.00 7.75 6.83
N ASN A 165 0.10 7.75 8.15
CA ASN A 165 1.21 7.18 8.89
C ASN A 165 0.80 5.77 9.32
N LEU A 166 1.25 4.78 8.53
CA LEU A 166 0.74 3.41 8.57
C LEU A 166 1.86 2.38 8.67
N CYS A 167 1.50 1.19 9.15
CA CYS A 167 2.24 -0.03 8.90
C CYS A 167 2.01 -0.47 7.43
N VAL A 168 2.98 -0.24 6.55
CA VAL A 168 2.97 -0.54 5.09
C VAL A 168 1.85 0.17 4.33
N GLY A 169 1.93 1.51 4.27
CA GLY A 169 0.93 2.35 3.60
C GLY A 169 0.90 2.23 2.07
N LYS A 170 2.02 1.88 1.44
CA LYS A 170 2.15 1.83 -0.03
C LYS A 170 1.12 0.93 -0.70
N GLY A 171 0.79 -0.19 -0.07
CA GLY A 171 -0.18 -1.16 -0.59
C GLY A 171 -1.64 -0.69 -0.50
N GLU A 172 -1.91 0.47 0.11
CA GLU A 172 -3.24 1.07 0.20
C GLU A 172 -3.42 2.26 -0.77
N LEU A 173 -2.35 2.68 -1.46
CA LEU A 173 -2.34 3.90 -2.25
C LEU A 173 -3.39 3.88 -3.36
N GLN A 174 -3.56 2.75 -4.05
CA GLN A 174 -4.54 2.61 -5.13
C GLN A 174 -5.98 2.81 -4.63
N GLN A 175 -6.38 2.11 -3.56
CA GLN A 175 -7.73 2.22 -3.03
C GLN A 175 -8.05 3.63 -2.52
N MET A 176 -7.06 4.33 -1.94
CA MET A 176 -7.23 5.73 -1.57
C MET A 176 -7.42 6.59 -2.83
N LYS A 177 -6.59 6.41 -3.87
CA LYS A 177 -6.65 7.15 -5.14
C LYS A 177 -7.97 6.91 -5.89
N ASP A 178 -8.50 5.70 -5.88
CA ASP A 178 -9.81 5.38 -6.47
C ASP A 178 -10.95 6.14 -5.78
N LYS A 179 -10.84 6.41 -4.46
CA LYS A 179 -11.84 7.17 -3.72
C LYS A 179 -11.64 8.68 -3.75
N PHE A 180 -10.40 9.15 -3.80
CA PHE A 180 -10.04 10.57 -3.80
C PHE A 180 -9.08 10.84 -4.96
N PRO A 181 -9.58 10.83 -6.21
CA PRO A 181 -8.74 10.90 -7.40
C PRO A 181 -7.95 12.20 -7.51
N ASN A 182 -8.44 13.30 -6.92
CA ASN A 182 -7.80 14.62 -6.99
C ASN A 182 -7.01 14.99 -5.72
N ALA A 183 -7.00 14.11 -4.70
CA ALA A 183 -6.17 14.32 -3.52
C ALA A 183 -4.69 14.05 -3.81
N GLN A 184 -3.84 14.87 -3.20
CA GLN A 184 -2.39 14.66 -3.18
C GLN A 184 -2.05 13.77 -1.97
N MET A 185 -1.42 12.62 -2.21
CA MET A 185 -1.26 11.58 -1.18
C MET A 185 0.19 11.39 -0.74
N ILE A 186 0.38 11.38 0.57
CA ILE A 186 1.62 11.00 1.24
C ILE A 186 1.32 9.76 2.11
N THR A 187 2.14 8.72 2.01
CA THR A 187 1.95 7.52 2.83
C THR A 187 3.27 6.84 3.13
N THR A 188 3.28 5.82 3.97
CA THR A 188 4.50 5.09 4.32
C THR A 188 4.84 4.00 3.29
N PHE A 189 6.13 3.79 3.04
CA PHE A 189 6.64 2.69 2.25
C PHE A 189 6.55 1.38 3.04
N ASN A 190 7.04 1.38 4.28
CA ASN A 190 7.10 0.26 5.21
C ASN A 190 6.46 0.63 6.57
N SER A 191 6.85 -0.04 7.66
CA SER A 191 6.42 0.32 9.01
C SER A 191 6.99 1.66 9.43
N GLU A 192 6.16 2.50 10.02
CA GLU A 192 6.65 3.64 10.79
C GLU A 192 7.33 3.18 12.08
N TYR A 193 8.45 3.81 12.45
CA TYR A 193 8.97 3.68 13.81
C TYR A 193 8.17 4.55 14.78
N PHE A 194 7.49 3.90 15.73
CA PHE A 194 6.75 4.55 16.81
C PHE A 194 7.25 4.04 18.17
N ARG A 195 7.47 4.95 19.12
CA ARG A 195 7.79 4.62 20.51
C ARG A 195 6.75 5.25 21.43
N GLN A 196 5.93 4.42 22.06
CA GLN A 196 4.97 4.88 23.06
C GLN A 196 5.68 5.68 24.17
N GLY A 197 5.14 6.86 24.49
CA GLY A 197 5.72 7.81 25.43
C GLY A 197 6.90 8.61 24.86
N GLY A 198 7.18 8.48 23.56
CA GLY A 198 8.32 9.06 22.86
C GLY A 198 7.92 9.72 21.53
N THR A 199 8.87 9.73 20.60
CA THR A 199 8.67 10.28 19.25
C THR A 199 8.37 9.19 18.25
N ALA A 200 7.73 9.58 17.16
CA ALA A 200 7.45 8.78 15.99
C ALA A 200 8.21 9.32 14.78
N GLU A 201 8.43 8.50 13.76
CA GLU A 201 9.04 8.94 12.51
C GLU A 201 8.21 10.02 11.82
N SER A 202 6.89 9.85 11.79
CA SER A 202 5.96 10.83 11.21
C SER A 202 6.01 12.18 11.89
N HIS A 203 6.42 12.27 13.17
CA HIS A 203 6.59 13.56 13.86
C HIS A 203 7.57 14.47 13.14
N PHE A 204 8.70 13.93 12.72
CA PHE A 204 9.75 14.69 12.03
C PHE A 204 9.33 15.04 10.60
N VAL A 205 8.69 14.09 9.91
CA VAL A 205 8.17 14.31 8.56
C VAL A 205 7.08 15.38 8.56
N MET A 206 6.15 15.36 9.51
CA MET A 206 5.11 16.38 9.63
C MET A 206 5.67 17.75 9.98
N ASP A 207 6.66 17.85 10.88
CA ASP A 207 7.28 19.14 11.23
C ASP A 207 7.96 19.79 10.01
N GLU A 208 8.73 19.02 9.24
CA GLU A 208 9.33 19.47 7.97
C GLU A 208 8.28 19.77 6.91
N PHE A 209 7.19 19.00 6.86
CA PHE A 209 6.07 19.26 5.96
C PHE A 209 5.42 20.62 6.25
N PHE A 210 5.14 20.91 7.52
CA PHE A 210 4.53 22.17 7.94
C PHE A 210 5.47 23.36 7.75
N GLN A 211 6.77 23.21 8.03
CA GLN A 211 7.77 24.22 7.70
C GLN A 211 7.83 24.48 6.19
N GLY A 212 7.84 23.41 5.38
CA GLY A 212 7.81 23.51 3.92
C GLY A 212 6.57 24.22 3.39
N ILE A 213 5.40 23.98 3.98
CA ILE A 213 4.18 24.74 3.69
C ILE A 213 4.38 26.23 3.97
N ALA A 214 4.89 26.59 5.16
CA ALA A 214 5.12 27.98 5.53
C ALA A 214 6.07 28.70 4.56
N GLU A 215 7.10 28.00 4.08
CA GLU A 215 8.07 28.52 3.11
C GLU A 215 7.64 28.40 1.63
N ARG A 216 6.50 27.76 1.36
CA ARG A 216 5.99 27.47 0.01
C ARG A 216 6.94 26.59 -0.84
N ARG A 217 7.61 25.63 -0.20
CA ARG A 217 8.56 24.68 -0.83
C ARG A 217 7.84 23.67 -1.74
N GLY A 218 8.57 23.08 -2.67
CA GLY A 218 8.08 21.96 -3.46
C GLY A 218 8.11 20.63 -2.70
N TYR A 219 7.38 19.63 -3.20
CA TYR A 219 7.40 18.27 -2.63
C TYR A 219 8.79 17.64 -2.66
N GLU A 220 9.62 17.96 -3.64
CA GLU A 220 11.01 17.47 -3.71
C GLU A 220 11.83 17.99 -2.52
N ASP A 221 11.88 19.32 -2.33
CA ASP A 221 12.57 19.94 -1.20
C ASP A 221 12.02 19.44 0.13
N ILE A 222 10.69 19.38 0.26
CA ILE A 222 10.02 18.89 1.48
C ILE A 222 10.41 17.45 1.77
N ALA A 223 10.42 16.58 0.76
CA ALA A 223 10.78 15.18 0.92
C ALA A 223 12.26 15.04 1.30
N GLU A 224 13.17 15.81 0.70
CA GLU A 224 14.59 15.81 1.07
C GLU A 224 14.80 16.23 2.52
N ASN A 225 14.21 17.35 2.95
CA ASN A 225 14.31 17.81 4.34
C ASN A 225 13.70 16.79 5.33
N ALA A 226 12.56 16.20 4.99
CA ALA A 226 11.94 15.16 5.80
C ALA A 226 12.84 13.92 5.96
N ARG A 227 13.60 13.55 4.91
CA ARG A 227 14.56 12.44 4.96
C ARG A 227 15.77 12.79 5.83
N GLU A 228 16.32 13.99 5.68
CA GLU A 228 17.46 14.45 6.49
C GLU A 228 17.12 14.58 7.98
N ALA A 229 15.92 15.08 8.29
CA ALA A 229 15.46 15.27 9.66
C ALA A 229 15.08 13.95 10.37
N ASN A 230 14.83 12.89 9.60
CA ASN A 230 14.37 11.60 10.13
C ASN A 230 15.52 10.81 10.80
N PRO A 231 15.48 10.60 12.13
CA PRO A 231 16.54 9.88 12.83
C PRO A 231 16.56 8.38 12.55
N TRP A 232 15.53 7.83 11.88
CA TRP A 232 15.44 6.44 11.44
C TRP A 232 15.73 6.25 9.95
N SER A 233 16.14 7.30 9.23
CA SER A 233 16.44 7.24 7.79
C SER A 233 17.38 6.08 7.41
N TYR A 234 18.39 5.80 8.23
CA TYR A 234 19.32 4.68 8.04
C TYR A 234 18.66 3.29 8.13
N GLU A 235 17.64 3.14 8.97
CA GLU A 235 16.91 1.85 9.11
C GLU A 235 16.07 1.55 7.86
N HIS A 236 15.78 2.57 7.05
CA HIS A 236 15.03 2.48 5.80
C HIS A 236 15.93 2.58 4.56
N ARG A 237 17.25 2.53 4.74
CA ARG A 237 18.21 2.62 3.63
C ARG A 237 18.10 1.40 2.74
N ARG A 238 17.75 1.63 1.47
CA ARG A 238 17.71 0.61 0.42
C ARG A 238 19.04 0.48 -0.30
N GLU A 239 19.24 -0.63 -1.04
CA GLU A 239 20.49 -0.86 -1.80
C GLU A 239 20.77 0.27 -2.83
N GLU A 240 19.73 0.89 -3.38
CA GLU A 240 19.82 2.05 -4.27
C GLU A 240 20.20 3.37 -3.55
N GLY A 241 20.42 3.35 -2.22
CA GLY A 241 20.77 4.53 -1.42
C GLY A 241 19.59 5.46 -1.12
N ILE A 242 18.35 5.01 -1.35
CA ILE A 242 17.16 5.80 -1.04
C ILE A 242 16.78 5.60 0.43
N ASP A 243 17.03 6.64 1.23
CA ASP A 243 16.75 6.70 2.66
C ASP A 243 15.37 7.32 2.91
N ASN A 244 14.28 6.56 2.71
CA ASN A 244 12.94 7.14 2.86
C ASN A 244 11.83 6.12 3.16
N ASN A 245 11.12 6.33 4.27
CA ASN A 245 9.91 5.59 4.58
C ASN A 245 8.63 6.30 4.13
N PHE A 246 8.68 7.54 3.64
CA PHE A 246 7.49 8.29 3.23
C PHE A 246 7.46 8.51 1.72
N ILE A 247 6.40 8.05 1.06
CA ILE A 247 6.18 8.22 -0.36
C ILE A 247 5.45 9.55 -0.56
N PHE A 248 6.15 10.53 -1.11
CA PHE A 248 5.59 11.82 -1.51
C PHE A 248 5.05 11.79 -2.94
N PRO A 249 4.24 12.78 -3.36
CA PRO A 249 3.84 12.92 -4.76
C PRO A 249 5.02 12.98 -5.74
N SER A 250 6.18 13.48 -5.31
CA SER A 250 7.42 13.53 -6.09
C SER A 250 8.12 12.16 -6.27
N ASP A 251 7.75 11.13 -5.50
CA ASP A 251 8.36 9.79 -5.59
C ASP A 251 7.76 8.94 -6.73
N VAL A 252 7.84 9.47 -7.97
CA VAL A 252 7.12 8.95 -9.15
C VAL A 252 7.40 7.47 -9.43
N LYS A 253 8.67 7.03 -9.38
CA LYS A 253 9.04 5.61 -9.60
C LYS A 253 8.28 4.68 -8.64
N THR A 254 8.34 4.98 -7.35
CA THR A 254 7.69 4.18 -6.31
C THR A 254 6.18 4.17 -6.48
N ARG A 255 5.57 5.33 -6.77
CA ARG A 255 4.11 5.42 -6.96
C ARG A 255 3.65 4.57 -8.14
N ARG A 256 4.38 4.60 -9.27
CA ARG A 256 4.03 3.80 -10.45
C ARG A 256 4.22 2.30 -10.27
N GLN A 257 5.00 1.86 -9.28
CA GLN A 257 5.12 0.43 -8.93
C GLN A 257 3.94 -0.08 -8.10
N VAL A 258 3.15 0.81 -7.50
CA VAL A 258 2.05 0.42 -6.59
C VAL A 258 0.67 0.89 -7.06
N LEU A 259 0.62 1.78 -8.05
CA LEU A 259 -0.62 2.21 -8.70
C LEU A 259 -0.89 1.38 -9.95
N ASP A 260 -2.17 1.21 -10.24
CA ASP A 260 -2.80 0.60 -11.41
C ASP A 260 -3.99 1.51 -11.72
N ALA A 261 -3.68 2.61 -12.39
CA ALA A 261 -4.59 3.72 -12.56
C ALA A 261 -5.74 3.37 -13.51
N ASP A 262 -5.53 2.43 -14.43
CA ASP A 262 -6.50 2.03 -15.45
C ASP A 262 -7.21 0.70 -15.16
N HIS A 263 -6.88 0.08 -14.02
CA HIS A 263 -7.47 -1.12 -13.47
C HIS A 263 -7.29 -2.36 -14.36
N ASP A 264 -6.20 -2.41 -15.13
CA ASP A 264 -5.86 -3.56 -15.96
C ASP A 264 -5.14 -4.69 -15.17
N GLY A 265 -4.79 -4.41 -13.91
CA GLY A 265 -4.10 -5.31 -12.99
C GLY A 265 -2.59 -5.29 -13.10
N GLN A 266 -2.05 -4.50 -14.02
CA GLN A 266 -0.65 -4.23 -14.19
C GLN A 266 -0.31 -2.92 -13.47
N ALA A 267 0.88 -2.85 -12.87
CA ALA A 267 1.32 -1.58 -12.29
C ALA A 267 1.66 -0.56 -13.40
N ASP A 268 1.35 0.72 -13.14
CA ASP A 268 1.59 1.85 -14.06
C ASP A 268 3.03 1.91 -14.60
N VAL A 269 4.01 1.39 -13.86
CA VAL A 269 5.43 1.35 -14.24
C VAL A 269 5.66 0.53 -15.51
N PHE A 270 4.84 -0.50 -15.76
CA PHE A 270 4.91 -1.33 -16.95
C PHE A 270 4.11 -0.73 -18.13
N ASP A 271 3.20 0.19 -17.85
CA ASP A 271 2.33 0.75 -18.87
C ASP A 271 3.04 1.73 -19.78
N ARG A 272 2.83 1.51 -21.08
CA ARG A 272 3.20 2.47 -22.13
C ARG A 272 2.05 3.41 -22.46
N MET A 273 0.82 2.94 -22.29
CA MET A 273 -0.43 3.65 -22.58
C MET A 273 -1.48 3.16 -21.59
N VAL A 274 -2.50 3.99 -21.29
CA VAL A 274 -3.68 3.57 -20.54
C VAL A 274 -4.42 2.48 -21.30
N ASN A 275 -4.71 1.38 -20.62
CA ASN A 275 -5.56 0.31 -21.08
C ASN A 275 -6.88 0.30 -20.28
N PHE A 276 -7.98 0.68 -20.94
CA PHE A 276 -9.29 0.62 -20.30
C PHE A 276 -9.86 -0.79 -20.38
N ASN A 277 -9.52 -1.61 -19.39
CA ASN A 277 -10.11 -2.94 -19.28
C ASN A 277 -11.59 -2.81 -18.95
N SER A 278 -12.41 -3.47 -19.77
CA SER A 278 -13.86 -3.24 -19.78
C SER A 278 -14.67 -4.46 -19.36
N PHE A 279 -14.00 -5.57 -19.05
CA PHE A 279 -14.67 -6.81 -18.69
C PHE A 279 -14.35 -7.22 -17.25
N ASP A 280 -15.26 -6.85 -16.34
CA ASP A 280 -15.24 -7.31 -14.95
C ASP A 280 -15.77 -8.75 -14.86
N VAL A 281 -14.90 -9.69 -14.51
CA VAL A 281 -15.23 -11.10 -14.36
C VAL A 281 -15.96 -11.30 -13.03
N GLN A 282 -17.22 -11.72 -13.12
CA GLN A 282 -18.04 -11.98 -11.94
C GLN A 282 -17.38 -13.04 -11.05
N THR A 283 -17.34 -12.74 -9.75
CA THR A 283 -16.80 -13.65 -8.75
C THR A 283 -17.64 -14.92 -8.67
N ASP A 284 -17.00 -16.08 -8.78
CA ASP A 284 -17.63 -17.39 -8.57
C ASP A 284 -17.01 -18.10 -7.37
N THR A 285 -17.67 -17.98 -6.23
CA THR A 285 -17.20 -18.54 -4.97
C THR A 285 -17.32 -20.06 -4.86
N ALA A 286 -18.07 -20.70 -5.76
CA ALA A 286 -18.24 -22.16 -5.74
C ALA A 286 -17.12 -22.88 -6.50
N ARG A 287 -16.46 -22.16 -7.42
CA ARG A 287 -15.45 -22.70 -8.35
C ARG A 287 -14.15 -21.89 -8.29
N GLU A 288 -13.81 -21.32 -7.13
CA GLU A 288 -12.68 -20.39 -6.98
C GLU A 288 -11.38 -21.01 -7.48
N PHE A 289 -11.10 -22.28 -7.19
CA PHE A 289 -9.88 -22.96 -7.61
C PHE A 289 -10.04 -23.82 -8.88
N GLU A 290 -11.13 -23.67 -9.63
CA GLU A 290 -11.30 -24.32 -10.92
C GLU A 290 -10.85 -23.39 -12.05
N ALA A 291 -10.06 -23.88 -13.01
CA ALA A 291 -9.69 -23.11 -14.19
C ALA A 291 -10.92 -22.93 -15.11
N ILE A 292 -11.37 -21.69 -15.31
CA ILE A 292 -12.51 -21.35 -16.16
C ILE A 292 -12.03 -20.43 -17.30
N PRO A 293 -12.04 -20.89 -18.56
CA PRO A 293 -11.73 -20.04 -19.70
C PRO A 293 -12.59 -18.78 -19.72
N GLN A 294 -11.93 -17.63 -19.80
CA GLN A 294 -12.61 -16.35 -19.92
C GLN A 294 -13.03 -16.16 -21.38
N GLY A 295 -14.25 -15.69 -21.63
CA GLY A 295 -14.75 -15.44 -22.99
C GLY A 295 -14.12 -14.22 -23.67
N ARG A 296 -12.98 -13.74 -23.13
CA ARG A 296 -12.25 -12.52 -23.47
C ARG A 296 -10.77 -12.78 -23.27
N ASP A 297 -9.97 -12.07 -24.05
CA ASP A 297 -8.52 -12.07 -23.93
C ASP A 297 -8.10 -11.49 -22.56
N ALA A 298 -6.98 -11.98 -22.02
CA ALA A 298 -6.46 -11.63 -20.70
C ALA A 298 -6.27 -10.11 -20.51
N ASP A 299 -5.84 -9.41 -21.57
CA ASP A 299 -5.57 -7.98 -21.58
C ASP A 299 -6.83 -7.11 -21.61
N MET A 300 -8.02 -7.71 -21.60
CA MET A 300 -9.32 -7.01 -21.56
C MET A 300 -10.02 -7.13 -20.19
N LEU A 301 -9.45 -7.93 -19.27
CA LEU A 301 -10.04 -8.25 -17.98
C LEU A 301 -9.68 -7.21 -16.93
N VAL A 302 -10.66 -6.74 -16.15
CA VAL A 302 -10.38 -5.83 -15.02
C VAL A 302 -9.50 -6.55 -13.99
N GLY A 303 -8.34 -5.99 -13.69
CA GLY A 303 -7.28 -6.62 -12.91
C GLY A 303 -7.10 -6.09 -11.49
N THR A 304 -8.05 -5.29 -10.98
CA THR A 304 -8.01 -4.76 -9.60
C THR A 304 -7.77 -5.84 -8.54
N LYS A 305 -8.28 -7.06 -8.75
CA LYS A 305 -8.10 -8.18 -7.80
C LYS A 305 -6.66 -8.71 -7.76
N ILE A 306 -5.99 -8.86 -8.90
CA ILE A 306 -4.57 -9.30 -8.94
C ILE A 306 -3.69 -8.20 -8.36
N HIS A 307 -3.95 -6.94 -8.71
CA HIS A 307 -3.24 -5.80 -8.12
C HIS A 307 -3.31 -5.84 -6.60
N PHE A 308 -4.52 -6.00 -6.05
CA PHE A 308 -4.70 -6.08 -4.61
C PHE A 308 -4.04 -7.32 -3.97
N ALA A 309 -4.01 -8.46 -4.67
CA ALA A 309 -3.30 -9.65 -4.21
C ALA A 309 -1.78 -9.45 -4.13
N ALA A 310 -1.18 -8.78 -5.11
CA ALA A 310 0.23 -8.41 -5.09
C ALA A 310 0.56 -7.47 -3.91
N GLN A 311 -0.24 -6.41 -3.73
CA GLN A 311 -0.05 -5.48 -2.61
C GLN A 311 -0.25 -6.14 -1.24
N SER A 312 -1.20 -7.07 -1.13
CA SER A 312 -1.41 -7.86 0.08
C SER A 312 -0.24 -8.78 0.38
N THR A 313 0.34 -9.42 -0.65
CA THR A 313 1.52 -10.28 -0.53
C THR A 313 2.72 -9.51 0.01
N ASN A 314 2.98 -8.33 -0.56
CA ASN A 314 3.98 -7.38 -0.04
C ASN A 314 3.76 -7.09 1.44
N ARG A 315 2.54 -6.69 1.81
CA ARG A 315 2.20 -6.31 3.19
C ARG A 315 2.45 -7.41 4.21
N VAL A 316 2.05 -8.64 3.92
CA VAL A 316 2.24 -9.73 4.89
C VAL A 316 3.71 -10.13 4.98
N SER A 317 4.42 -10.13 3.85
CA SER A 317 5.79 -10.64 3.78
C SER A 317 6.84 -9.77 4.49
N VAL A 318 6.67 -8.44 4.58
CA VAL A 318 7.65 -7.57 5.25
C VAL A 318 7.71 -7.78 6.77
N TYR A 319 6.72 -8.46 7.35
CA TYR A 319 6.69 -8.86 8.76
C TYR A 319 6.88 -10.36 8.95
N ASN A 320 7.67 -10.99 8.10
CA ASN A 320 8.00 -12.41 8.14
C ASN A 320 9.50 -12.57 8.39
N GLU A 321 9.91 -13.41 9.34
CA GLU A 321 11.34 -13.61 9.66
C GLU A 321 12.17 -14.01 8.43
N PHE A 322 11.59 -14.81 7.53
CA PHE A 322 12.31 -15.35 6.39
C PHE A 322 12.29 -14.40 5.18
N LEU A 323 11.24 -13.58 5.06
CA LEU A 323 11.01 -12.73 3.90
C LEU A 323 11.34 -11.26 4.16
N ASN A 324 11.42 -10.78 5.41
CA ASN A 324 11.69 -9.35 5.69
C ASN A 324 13.00 -8.82 5.09
N HIS A 325 14.00 -9.67 4.84
CA HIS A 325 15.26 -9.30 4.19
C HIS A 325 15.36 -9.80 2.74
N ARG A 326 14.36 -10.57 2.27
CA ARG A 326 14.29 -11.12 0.91
C ARG A 326 13.16 -10.51 0.07
N ASN A 327 12.24 -9.82 0.73
CA ASN A 327 11.12 -9.05 0.23
C ASN A 327 10.94 -7.76 1.06
N GLY A 328 12.01 -7.31 1.72
CA GLY A 328 11.97 -6.19 2.69
C GLY A 328 11.59 -4.85 2.12
N ASP A 329 11.80 -4.71 0.81
CA ASP A 329 11.37 -3.54 0.06
C ASP A 329 10.01 -3.75 -0.61
N ALA A 330 9.34 -4.86 -0.31
CA ALA A 330 8.10 -5.29 -0.93
C ALA A 330 8.20 -5.21 -2.47
N GLU A 331 9.05 -6.11 -3.02
CA GLU A 331 9.49 -6.21 -4.41
C GLU A 331 8.38 -6.66 -5.37
N VAL A 332 7.28 -7.22 -4.86
CA VAL A 332 6.21 -7.75 -5.72
C VAL A 332 5.53 -6.59 -6.44
N THR A 333 5.57 -6.61 -7.76
CA THR A 333 4.90 -5.62 -8.63
C THR A 333 3.84 -6.35 -9.46
N PRO A 334 2.59 -5.90 -9.49
CA PRO A 334 1.53 -6.57 -10.21
C PRO A 334 1.73 -6.46 -11.73
N GLY A 335 1.58 -7.57 -12.43
CA GLY A 335 1.85 -7.73 -13.87
C GLY A 335 0.63 -8.02 -14.73
N GLY A 336 -0.59 -7.88 -14.19
CA GLY A 336 -1.82 -8.20 -14.91
C GLY A 336 -2.03 -9.69 -15.18
N TYR A 337 -2.95 -9.97 -16.10
CA TYR A 337 -3.29 -11.33 -16.50
C TYR A 337 -2.40 -11.85 -17.63
N HIS A 338 -2.14 -13.15 -17.62
CA HIS A 338 -1.55 -13.87 -18.75
C HIS A 338 -2.48 -14.96 -19.27
N GLU A 339 -2.39 -15.21 -20.57
CA GLU A 339 -3.03 -16.37 -21.18
C GLU A 339 -2.35 -17.66 -20.70
N PRO A 340 -3.12 -18.67 -20.25
CA PRO A 340 -2.55 -19.94 -19.84
C PRO A 340 -1.91 -20.65 -21.04
N VAL A 341 -0.71 -21.21 -20.83
CA VAL A 341 -0.13 -22.14 -21.80
C VAL A 341 -0.65 -23.56 -21.57
N GLU A 342 -0.65 -24.40 -22.60
CA GLU A 342 -1.10 -25.78 -22.48
C GLU A 342 -0.35 -26.53 -21.36
N GLY A 343 -1.10 -27.06 -20.39
CA GLY A 343 -0.55 -27.80 -19.24
C GLY A 343 -0.11 -26.92 -18.05
N GLU A 344 -0.28 -25.60 -18.11
CA GLU A 344 -0.06 -24.72 -16.96
C GLU A 344 -1.20 -24.86 -15.94
N SER A 345 -0.85 -25.28 -14.72
CA SER A 345 -1.78 -25.36 -13.59
C SER A 345 -1.52 -24.32 -12.51
N GLY A 346 -0.52 -23.44 -12.64
CA GLY A 346 -0.25 -22.40 -11.64
C GLY A 346 -1.29 -21.27 -11.68
N LEU A 347 -1.62 -20.71 -10.52
CA LEU A 347 -2.40 -19.47 -10.46
C LEU A 347 -1.55 -18.26 -10.87
N PHE A 348 -0.32 -18.19 -10.37
CA PHE A 348 0.56 -17.05 -10.55
C PHE A 348 1.89 -17.44 -11.21
N ARG A 349 2.48 -16.48 -11.93
CA ARG A 349 3.90 -16.50 -12.29
C ARG A 349 4.62 -15.41 -11.50
N PHE A 350 5.79 -15.75 -10.98
CA PHE A 350 6.67 -14.82 -10.29
C PHE A 350 7.99 -14.76 -11.05
N GLU A 351 8.26 -13.62 -11.68
CA GLU A 351 9.43 -13.42 -12.53
C GLU A 351 10.28 -12.28 -11.97
N ARG A 352 11.54 -12.56 -11.62
CA ARG A 352 12.46 -11.55 -11.09
C ARG A 352 13.02 -10.70 -12.23
N GLU A 353 12.82 -9.40 -12.16
CA GLU A 353 13.34 -8.40 -13.09
C GLU A 353 14.14 -7.34 -12.32
N GLY A 354 15.43 -7.56 -12.14
CA GLY A 354 16.25 -6.73 -11.26
C GLY A 354 15.76 -6.82 -9.81
N ASP A 355 15.36 -5.67 -9.24
CA ASP A 355 14.96 -5.54 -7.84
C ASP A 355 13.45 -5.74 -7.62
N ILE A 356 12.69 -6.00 -8.68
CA ILE A 356 11.26 -6.31 -8.58
C ILE A 356 10.98 -7.77 -8.93
N VAL A 357 9.88 -8.28 -8.40
CA VAL A 357 9.28 -9.55 -8.80
C VAL A 357 7.95 -9.24 -9.46
N ASN A 358 7.89 -9.42 -10.78
CA ASN A 358 6.66 -9.30 -11.53
C ASN A 358 5.74 -10.49 -11.18
N MET A 359 4.53 -10.19 -10.70
CA MET A 359 3.50 -11.17 -10.37
C MET A 359 2.35 -11.07 -11.39
N SER A 360 2.27 -12.03 -12.31
CA SER A 360 1.15 -12.15 -13.24
C SER A 360 0.23 -13.31 -12.85
N MET A 361 -1.04 -13.26 -13.28
CA MET A 361 -2.05 -14.25 -12.93
C MET A 361 -2.64 -14.92 -14.16
N ASN A 362 -2.85 -16.22 -14.09
CA ASN A 362 -3.54 -16.97 -15.11
C ASN A 362 -4.99 -16.48 -15.26
N ALA A 363 -5.34 -16.00 -16.45
CA ALA A 363 -6.65 -15.41 -16.75
C ALA A 363 -7.83 -16.36 -16.42
N ASN A 364 -7.62 -17.67 -16.49
CA ASN A 364 -8.66 -18.67 -16.18
C ASN A 364 -9.16 -18.61 -14.74
N TYR A 365 -8.49 -17.89 -13.85
CA TYR A 365 -8.85 -17.77 -12.45
C TYR A 365 -9.38 -16.37 -12.09
N ALA A 366 -9.61 -15.49 -13.07
CA ALA A 366 -10.07 -14.12 -12.84
C ALA A 366 -11.42 -14.03 -12.05
N HIS A 367 -12.21 -15.11 -12.07
CA HIS A 367 -13.45 -15.24 -11.28
C HIS A 367 -13.22 -15.51 -9.79
N MET A 368 -11.98 -15.74 -9.35
CA MET A 368 -11.69 -15.95 -7.93
C MET A 368 -12.16 -14.75 -7.10
N SER A 369 -12.54 -15.05 -5.86
CA SER A 369 -12.76 -14.02 -4.86
C SER A 369 -11.44 -13.41 -4.41
N GLU A 370 -11.53 -12.16 -3.95
CA GLU A 370 -10.36 -11.39 -3.52
C GLU A 370 -9.64 -12.07 -2.35
N GLU A 371 -10.37 -12.60 -1.36
CA GLU A 371 -9.77 -13.30 -0.22
C GLU A 371 -9.06 -14.59 -0.61
N SER A 372 -9.56 -15.31 -1.62
CA SER A 372 -8.92 -16.51 -2.15
C SER A 372 -7.63 -16.17 -2.89
N LEU A 373 -7.66 -15.11 -3.71
CA LEU A 373 -6.49 -14.64 -4.44
C LEU A 373 -5.38 -14.18 -3.52
N ARG A 374 -5.70 -13.38 -2.50
CA ARG A 374 -4.71 -12.90 -1.52
C ARG A 374 -4.06 -14.02 -0.73
N MET A 375 -4.84 -15.04 -0.37
CA MET A 375 -4.31 -16.21 0.36
C MET A 375 -3.41 -17.05 -0.55
N ALA A 376 -3.88 -17.34 -1.76
CA ALA A 376 -3.14 -18.16 -2.71
C ALA A 376 -1.86 -17.46 -3.19
N SER A 377 -1.90 -16.15 -3.45
CA SER A 377 -0.72 -15.36 -3.82
C SER A 377 0.34 -15.39 -2.72
N ALA A 378 -0.07 -15.23 -1.46
CA ALA A 378 0.83 -15.32 -0.32
C ALA A 378 1.46 -16.72 -0.19
N PHE A 379 0.69 -17.78 -0.43
CA PHE A 379 1.19 -19.15 -0.44
C PHE A 379 2.20 -19.38 -1.56
N GLU A 380 1.81 -19.13 -2.82
CA GLU A 380 2.64 -19.37 -3.99
C GLU A 380 3.89 -18.48 -4.00
N TYR A 381 3.79 -17.24 -3.52
CA TYR A 381 4.97 -16.37 -3.39
C TYR A 381 6.00 -16.95 -2.41
N SER A 382 5.57 -17.46 -1.26
CA SER A 382 6.47 -18.14 -0.32
C SER A 382 7.11 -19.39 -0.94
N GLN A 383 6.34 -20.17 -1.72
CA GLN A 383 6.89 -21.31 -2.47
C GLN A 383 7.90 -20.87 -3.52
N PHE A 384 7.63 -19.81 -4.29
CA PHE A 384 8.58 -19.21 -5.23
C PHE A 384 9.89 -18.81 -4.54
N LYS A 385 9.83 -18.07 -3.42
CA LYS A 385 11.01 -17.66 -2.66
C LYS A 385 11.79 -18.85 -2.10
N SER A 386 11.12 -19.97 -1.82
CA SER A 386 11.78 -21.19 -1.36
C SER A 386 12.70 -21.85 -2.40
N THR A 387 12.57 -21.46 -3.67
CA THR A 387 13.43 -21.92 -4.78
C THR A 387 14.70 -21.09 -4.93
N GLU A 388 14.80 -19.93 -4.27
CA GLU A 388 15.99 -19.08 -4.33
C GLU A 388 17.17 -19.71 -3.56
N SER A 389 18.39 -19.53 -4.08
CA SER A 389 19.58 -20.27 -3.62
C SER A 389 20.00 -20.05 -2.16
N ASN A 390 19.50 -19.01 -1.51
CA ASN A 390 19.82 -18.63 -0.13
C ASN A 390 18.65 -18.85 0.86
N TRP A 391 17.67 -19.67 0.48
CA TRP A 391 16.50 -19.94 1.32
C TRP A 391 16.87 -20.68 2.62
N PRO A 392 16.42 -20.22 3.80
CA PRO A 392 16.90 -20.68 5.10
C PRO A 392 16.14 -21.89 5.67
N LEU A 393 15.14 -22.40 4.94
CA LEU A 393 14.42 -23.63 5.28
C LEU A 393 14.84 -24.72 4.29
N HIS A 394 15.26 -25.86 4.81
CA HIS A 394 16.00 -26.86 4.03
C HIS A 394 15.18 -28.11 3.69
N ASN A 395 13.88 -28.14 4.02
CA ASN A 395 13.01 -29.26 3.67
C ASN A 395 11.62 -28.78 3.24
N LYS A 396 10.97 -29.61 2.42
CA LYS A 396 9.67 -29.33 1.82
C LYS A 396 8.58 -29.06 2.85
N THR A 397 8.52 -29.89 3.90
CA THR A 397 7.50 -29.76 4.95
C THR A 397 7.57 -28.40 5.63
N ASP A 398 8.76 -27.97 6.06
CA ASP A 398 8.93 -26.68 6.72
C ASP A 398 8.61 -25.51 5.77
N ASN A 399 8.93 -25.65 4.47
CA ASN A 399 8.53 -24.67 3.45
C ASN A 399 7.00 -24.56 3.35
N ILE A 400 6.29 -25.68 3.22
CA ILE A 400 4.81 -25.66 3.13
C ILE A 400 4.20 -25.10 4.41
N LEU A 401 4.70 -25.49 5.58
CA LEU A 401 4.22 -24.96 6.86
C LEU A 401 4.44 -23.45 6.96
N HIS A 402 5.59 -22.94 6.50
CA HIS A 402 5.84 -21.49 6.41
C HIS A 402 4.83 -20.81 5.48
N SER A 403 4.62 -21.34 4.27
CA SER A 403 3.67 -20.79 3.31
C SER A 403 2.23 -20.80 3.83
N LEU A 404 1.84 -21.85 4.58
CA LEU A 404 0.53 -21.92 5.21
C LEU A 404 0.35 -20.84 6.27
N VAL A 405 1.38 -20.56 7.09
CA VAL A 405 1.31 -19.48 8.08
C VAL A 405 1.13 -18.12 7.38
N LEU A 406 1.86 -17.88 6.29
CA LEU A 406 1.77 -16.64 5.51
C LEU A 406 0.40 -16.47 4.84
N ALA A 407 -0.10 -17.52 4.18
CA ALA A 407 -1.42 -17.55 3.53
C ALA A 407 -2.54 -17.32 4.55
N SER A 408 -2.43 -17.96 5.71
CA SER A 408 -3.34 -17.78 6.83
C SER A 408 -3.32 -16.34 7.36
N GLN A 409 -2.16 -15.68 7.38
CA GLN A 409 -2.04 -14.27 7.73
C GLN A 409 -2.70 -13.35 6.72
N SER A 410 -2.59 -13.66 5.43
CA SER A 410 -3.27 -12.92 4.38
C SER A 410 -4.79 -12.85 4.64
N LEU A 411 -5.44 -13.95 5.00
CA LEU A 411 -6.88 -13.93 5.32
C LEU A 411 -7.26 -12.99 6.48
N ASN A 412 -6.33 -12.64 7.37
CA ASN A 412 -6.60 -11.75 8.51
C ASN A 412 -6.41 -10.26 8.19
N THR A 413 -6.07 -9.91 6.94
CA THR A 413 -5.79 -8.51 6.55
C THR A 413 -7.04 -7.73 6.10
N ASP A 414 -8.19 -8.39 5.93
CA ASP A 414 -9.44 -7.73 5.52
C ASP A 414 -10.58 -7.84 6.57
N ALA A 415 -11.80 -7.50 6.17
CA ALA A 415 -13.00 -7.62 7.00
C ALA A 415 -13.89 -8.82 6.60
N GLY A 416 -13.35 -9.76 5.81
CA GLY A 416 -14.06 -10.93 5.30
C GLY A 416 -14.55 -11.87 6.39
N TYR A 417 -15.50 -12.74 6.01
CA TYR A 417 -16.12 -13.73 6.92
C TYR A 417 -16.11 -15.16 6.37
N ARG A 418 -15.58 -15.38 5.16
CA ARG A 418 -15.56 -16.69 4.47
C ARG A 418 -14.26 -17.47 4.67
N ASP A 419 -13.34 -16.98 5.49
CA ASP A 419 -11.97 -17.50 5.64
C ASP A 419 -11.90 -19.02 5.81
N ARG A 420 -12.82 -19.61 6.59
CA ARG A 420 -12.84 -21.06 6.82
C ARG A 420 -13.24 -21.85 5.57
N ALA A 421 -14.20 -21.35 4.80
CA ALA A 421 -14.65 -22.00 3.57
C ALA A 421 -13.54 -21.92 2.51
N VAL A 422 -13.00 -20.73 2.32
CA VAL A 422 -11.89 -20.44 1.41
C VAL A 422 -10.66 -21.30 1.75
N TRP A 423 -10.29 -21.35 3.04
CA TRP A 423 -9.18 -22.17 3.51
C TRP A 423 -9.38 -23.66 3.21
N SER A 424 -10.59 -24.19 3.41
CA SER A 424 -10.87 -25.60 3.16
C SER A 424 -10.77 -25.97 1.68
N GLU A 425 -11.27 -25.13 0.78
CA GLU A 425 -11.16 -25.38 -0.66
C GLU A 425 -9.73 -25.21 -1.16
N PHE A 426 -9.00 -24.23 -0.62
CA PHE A 426 -7.59 -24.05 -0.90
C PHE A 426 -6.74 -25.27 -0.54
N LEU A 427 -6.92 -25.85 0.65
CA LEU A 427 -6.16 -27.04 1.02
C LEU A 427 -6.39 -28.19 0.03
N LYS A 428 -7.63 -28.39 -0.43
CA LYS A 428 -7.95 -29.42 -1.44
C LYS A 428 -7.28 -29.09 -2.78
N ALA A 429 -7.41 -27.85 -3.24
CA ALA A 429 -6.89 -27.41 -4.52
C ALA A 429 -5.36 -27.58 -4.62
N TYR A 430 -4.62 -27.34 -3.52
CA TYR A 430 -3.16 -27.49 -3.46
C TYR A 430 -2.69 -28.87 -2.99
N ASN A 431 -3.59 -29.86 -2.95
CA ASN A 431 -3.30 -31.22 -2.50
C ASN A 431 -2.64 -31.28 -1.10
N LEU A 432 -3.13 -30.45 -0.19
CA LEU A 432 -2.68 -30.35 1.18
C LEU A 432 -3.60 -31.14 2.13
N PRO A 433 -3.05 -31.75 3.19
CA PRO A 433 -3.86 -32.42 4.19
C PRO A 433 -4.78 -31.42 4.90
N GLU A 434 -5.91 -31.92 5.41
CA GLU A 434 -6.84 -31.10 6.19
C GLU A 434 -6.18 -30.60 7.47
N ILE A 435 -5.91 -29.30 7.52
CA ILE A 435 -5.35 -28.62 8.69
C ILE A 435 -6.30 -27.47 9.03
N PRO A 436 -6.90 -27.44 10.24
CA PRO A 436 -7.81 -26.36 10.59
C PRO A 436 -7.14 -24.98 10.55
N LEU A 437 -7.82 -23.97 9.98
CA LEU A 437 -7.34 -22.59 9.93
C LEU A 437 -6.94 -22.07 11.32
N SER A 438 -7.69 -22.44 12.38
CA SER A 438 -7.39 -22.06 13.76
C SER A 438 -6.08 -22.66 14.28
N THR A 439 -5.68 -23.83 13.79
CA THR A 439 -4.42 -24.49 14.17
C THR A 439 -3.23 -23.71 13.60
N VAL A 440 -3.31 -23.32 12.33
CA VAL A 440 -2.29 -22.48 11.67
C VAL A 440 -2.31 -21.06 12.22
N GLY A 441 -3.50 -20.47 12.41
CA GLY A 441 -3.68 -19.15 13.00
C GLY A 441 -3.12 -19.03 14.41
N GLY A 442 -3.31 -20.07 15.24
CA GLY A 442 -2.90 -20.06 16.64
C GLY A 442 -1.39 -20.08 16.88
N VAL A 443 -0.55 -20.29 15.86
CA VAL A 443 0.91 -20.23 15.99
C VAL A 443 1.51 -18.90 15.56
N ARG A 444 0.71 -17.97 15.03
CA ARG A 444 1.20 -16.65 14.58
C ARG A 444 1.65 -15.77 15.74
N GLU A 445 0.99 -15.90 16.89
CA GLU A 445 1.34 -15.22 18.15
C GLU A 445 2.64 -15.71 18.77
N ALA A 446 3.28 -16.74 18.19
CA ALA A 446 4.53 -17.29 18.70
C ALA A 446 5.66 -16.25 18.68
N ASP A 447 5.62 -15.30 17.75
CA ASP A 447 6.57 -14.20 17.66
C ASP A 447 5.86 -12.88 17.37
N HIS A 448 5.72 -12.07 18.42
CA HIS A 448 5.08 -10.76 18.37
C HIS A 448 5.76 -9.73 17.46
N HIS A 449 6.94 -10.02 16.90
CA HIS A 449 7.60 -9.16 15.91
C HIS A 449 7.48 -9.67 14.46
N HIS A 450 7.20 -10.96 14.29
CA HIS A 450 7.16 -11.64 12.99
C HIS A 450 5.78 -12.30 12.76
N TYR A 451 4.74 -11.46 12.87
CA TYR A 451 3.31 -11.82 12.85
C TYR A 451 2.87 -12.74 11.71
N SER A 452 3.56 -12.71 10.57
CA SER A 452 3.20 -13.47 9.37
C SER A 452 4.00 -14.77 9.19
N GLY A 453 4.89 -15.08 10.14
CA GLY A 453 5.64 -16.34 10.17
C GLY A 453 7.08 -16.18 10.62
N SER A 454 7.52 -17.15 11.42
CA SER A 454 8.88 -17.28 11.96
C SER A 454 9.27 -18.75 12.07
N ARG A 455 10.55 -19.02 12.34
CA ARG A 455 11.05 -20.36 12.65
C ARG A 455 10.34 -20.95 13.86
N LEU A 456 10.00 -20.10 14.83
CA LEU A 456 9.25 -20.53 16.00
C LEU A 456 7.80 -20.91 15.63
N SER A 457 7.11 -20.12 14.80
CA SER A 457 5.74 -20.45 14.37
C SER A 457 5.71 -21.75 13.57
N VAL A 458 6.68 -21.98 12.66
CA VAL A 458 6.82 -23.24 11.92
C VAL A 458 7.06 -24.42 12.86
N THR A 459 7.96 -24.27 13.82
CA THR A 459 8.28 -25.31 14.81
C THR A 459 7.06 -25.67 15.65
N GLN A 460 6.33 -24.66 16.15
CA GLN A 460 5.12 -24.88 16.95
C GLN A 460 3.99 -25.51 16.13
N LEU A 461 3.84 -25.11 14.87
CA LEU A 461 2.85 -25.72 13.98
C LEU A 461 3.19 -27.19 13.77
N LYS A 462 4.44 -27.51 13.45
CA LYS A 462 4.92 -28.89 13.29
C LYS A 462 4.64 -29.77 14.51
N GLN A 463 4.81 -29.22 15.72
CA GLN A 463 4.50 -29.94 16.97
C GLN A 463 3.00 -30.18 17.22
N LYS A 464 2.12 -29.39 16.60
CA LYS A 464 0.66 -29.53 16.72
C LYS A 464 0.08 -30.51 15.69
N LEU A 465 0.82 -30.87 14.64
CA LEU A 465 0.37 -31.75 13.57
C LEU A 465 0.71 -33.22 13.89
N SER A 466 -0.15 -34.13 13.42
CA SER A 466 0.09 -35.56 13.58
C SER A 466 1.19 -36.05 12.61
N PRO A 467 1.86 -37.18 12.90
CA PRO A 467 2.82 -37.79 11.99
C PRO A 467 2.27 -38.05 10.59
N GLU A 468 0.98 -38.43 10.48
CA GLU A 468 0.31 -38.69 9.20
C GLU A 468 0.17 -37.42 8.36
N VAL A 469 -0.20 -36.30 9.00
CA VAL A 469 -0.27 -35.00 8.32
C VAL A 469 1.13 -34.56 7.85
N LEU A 470 2.15 -34.71 8.69
CA LEU A 470 3.52 -34.36 8.33
C LEU A 470 4.04 -35.21 7.16
N ALA A 471 3.74 -36.52 7.15
CA ALA A 471 4.09 -37.40 6.04
C ALA A 471 3.35 -37.03 4.74
N ALA A 472 2.09 -36.58 4.83
CA ALA A 472 1.35 -36.11 3.65
C ALA A 472 1.98 -34.84 3.05
N LEU A 473 2.53 -33.93 3.87
CA LEU A 473 3.23 -32.73 3.40
C LEU A 473 4.56 -33.03 2.68
N GLU A 474 5.13 -34.21 2.89
CA GLU A 474 6.37 -34.65 2.21
C GLU A 474 6.10 -35.18 0.79
N SER A 475 4.84 -35.47 0.42
CA SER A 475 4.50 -35.99 -0.92
C SER A 475 4.93 -35.01 -2.02
N PRO A 476 5.42 -35.48 -3.18
CA PRO A 476 5.79 -34.62 -4.32
C PRO A 476 4.67 -33.68 -4.76
N GLU A 477 3.43 -34.13 -4.66
CA GLU A 477 2.22 -33.44 -5.11
C GLU A 477 1.71 -32.42 -4.09
N ALA A 478 2.14 -32.49 -2.82
CA ALA A 478 1.71 -31.54 -1.79
C ALA A 478 2.18 -30.11 -2.11
N GLY A 479 1.26 -29.15 -2.04
CA GLY A 479 1.51 -27.74 -2.34
C GLY A 479 1.47 -27.39 -3.83
N ILE A 480 1.01 -28.30 -4.70
CA ILE A 480 0.85 -28.07 -6.14
C ILE A 480 -0.64 -27.96 -6.44
N LEU A 481 -1.04 -26.92 -7.19
CA LEU A 481 -2.42 -26.73 -7.63
C LEU A 481 -2.83 -27.84 -8.60
N GLN A 482 -4.00 -28.46 -8.35
CA GLN A 482 -4.57 -29.57 -9.12
C GLN A 482 -5.27 -29.15 -10.41
#